data_AF-A0A2G8MS07-F1
#
_entry.id   AF-A0A2G8MS07-F1
#
_cell.length_a   1.000
_cell.length_b   1.000
_cell.length_c   1.000
_cell.angle_alpha   90.00
_cell.angle_beta   90.00
_cell.angle_gamma   90.00
#
_symmetry.space_group_name_H-M   'P 1'
#
loop_
_entity.id
_entity.type
_entity.pdbx_description
1 polymer ?
#
loop_
_entity_poly.entity_id
_entity_poly.type
_entity_poly.pdbx_seq_one_letter_code
_entity_poly.pdbx_strand_id
1 'polypeptide(L)' 'DISQYLMGHYNWLRPHQFNNGLAPAKAEEKLKTVSGMS' A
#
# COMPACT_ATOMS: atom_id res chain seq x y z
N ASP A 1 1.96 -6.04 -19.62
CA ASP A 1 3.33 -5.60 -19.31
C ASP A 1 3.69 -6.05 -17.89
N ILE A 2 4.89 -6.57 -17.68
CA ILE A 2 5.32 -7.12 -16.37
C ILE A 2 5.49 -6.02 -15.32
N SER A 3 5.86 -4.80 -15.75
CA SER A 3 6.04 -3.66 -14.85
C SER A 3 4.72 -3.27 -14.19
N GLN A 4 3.63 -3.21 -14.96
CA GLN A 4 2.29 -2.97 -14.44
C GLN A 4 1.85 -4.05 -13.45
N TYR A 5 2.14 -5.32 -13.74
CA TYR A 5 1.81 -6.42 -12.83
C TYR A 5 2.57 -6.29 -11.51
N LEU A 6 3.89 -6.06 -11.56
CA LEU A 6 4.71 -5.92 -10.36
C LEU A 6 4.26 -4.70 -9.55
N MET A 7 4.03 -3.56 -10.20
CA MET A 7 3.58 -2.35 -9.51
C MET A 7 2.24 -2.59 -8.79
N GLY A 8 1.26 -3.18 -9.48
CA GLY A 8 -0.03 -3.50 -8.88
C GLY A 8 0.09 -4.49 -7.71
N HIS A 9 0.80 -5.59 -7.91
CA HIS A 9 0.93 -6.65 -6.92
C HIS A 9 1.67 -6.17 -5.66
N TYR A 10 2.83 -5.55 -5.81
CA TYR A 10 3.65 -5.11 -4.68
C TYR A 10 3.03 -3.93 -3.92
N ASN A 11 2.28 -3.05 -4.59
CA ASN A 11 1.66 -1.91 -3.92
C ASN A 11 0.36 -2.27 -3.19
N TRP A 12 -0.44 -3.21 -3.73
CA TRP A 12 -1.80 -3.47 -3.23
C TRP A 12 -2.00 -4.82 -2.53
N LEU A 13 -1.18 -5.81 -2.86
CA LEU A 13 -1.40 -7.19 -2.41
C LEU A 13 -0.30 -7.69 -1.48
N ARG A 14 0.95 -7.22 -1.64
CA ARG A 14 2.06 -7.71 -0.81
C ARG A 14 1.87 -7.28 0.66
N PRO A 15 1.73 -8.24 1.60
CA PRO A 15 1.73 -7.92 3.02
C PRO A 15 3.10 -7.40 3.44
N HIS A 16 3.12 -6.32 4.24
CA HIS A 16 4.35 -5.67 4.67
C HIS A 16 4.47 -5.68 6.19
N GLN A 17 5.54 -6.30 6.72
CA GLN A 17 5.73 -6.47 8.16
C GLN A 17 5.73 -5.14 8.94
N PHE A 18 6.28 -4.08 8.34
CA PHE A 18 6.31 -2.74 8.96
C PHE A 18 4.97 -2.00 8.88
N ASN A 19 4.02 -2.50 8.10
CA ASN A 19 2.66 -1.97 8.02
C ASN A 19 1.66 -2.88 8.73
N ASN A 20 2.12 -3.65 9.73
CA ASN A 20 1.31 -4.64 10.45
C ASN A 20 0.66 -5.67 9.52
N GLY A 21 1.38 -6.07 8.46
CA GLY A 21 0.88 -7.00 7.44
C GLY A 21 0.01 -6.36 6.36
N LEU A 22 -0.28 -5.06 6.43
CA LEU A 22 -0.99 -4.36 5.36
C LEU A 22 -0.11 -4.14 4.13
N ALA A 23 -0.75 -4.04 2.97
CA ALA A 23 -0.08 -3.61 1.75
C ALA A 23 0.30 -2.11 1.83
N PRO A 24 1.37 -1.69 1.12
CA PRO A 24 1.81 -0.29 1.10
C PRO A 24 0.68 0.72 0.84
N ALA A 25 -0.09 0.53 -0.23
CA ALA A 25 -1.15 1.46 -0.59
C ALA A 25 -2.25 1.58 0.48
N LYS A 26 -2.59 0.47 1.16
CA LYS A 26 -3.57 0.46 2.25
C LYS A 26 -3.06 1.20 3.49
N ALA A 27 -1.76 1.09 3.76
CA ALA A 27 -1.14 1.81 4.87
C ALA A 27 -1.10 3.32 4.59
N GLU A 28 -0.82 3.73 3.35
CA GLU A 28 -0.87 5.13 2.92
C GLU A 28 -2.27 5.72 2.96
N GLU A 29 -3.29 4.97 2.50
CA GLU A 29 -4.70 5.41 2.57
C GLU A 29 -5.11 5.69 4.02
N LYS A 30 -4.79 4.74 4.92
CA LYS A 30 -5.01 4.92 6.36
C LYS A 30 -4.24 6.13 6.90
N LEU A 31 -2.99 6.31 6.48
CA LEU A 31 -2.16 7.44 6.91
C LEU A 31 -2.78 8.78 6.50
N LYS A 32 -3.26 8.92 5.27
CA LYS A 32 -3.94 10.12 4.77
C LYS A 32 -5.18 10.47 5.60
N THR A 33 -5.98 9.45 5.94
CA THR A 33 -7.15 9.64 6.81
C THR A 33 -6.77 10.17 8.20
N VAL A 34 -5.72 9.62 8.83
CA VAL A 34 -5.32 10.04 10.18
C VAL A 34 -4.52 11.34 10.21
N SER A 35 -3.84 11.70 9.11
CA SER A 35 -3.08 12.94 9.00
C SER A 35 -3.93 14.14 8.58
N GLY A 36 -5.19 13.93 8.20
CA GLY A 36 -6.07 14.99 7.67
C GLY A 36 -5.65 15.47 6.27
N MET A 37 -4.78 14.73 5.58
CA MET A 37 -4.38 15.02 4.21
C MET A 37 -5.42 14.41 3.27
N SER A 38 -6.32 15.24 2.73
CA SER A 38 -7.29 14.86 1.68
C SER A 38 -6.78 15.25 0.31
#